data_AF-A0A3B8I729-F1
#
_entry.id   AF-A0A3B8I729-F1
#
_cell.length_a   1.000
_cell.length_b   1.000
_cell.length_c   1.000
_cell.angle_alpha   90.00
_cell.angle_beta   90.00
_cell.angle_gamma   90.00
#
_symmetry.space_group_name_H-M   'P 1'
#
loop_
_entity.id
_entity.type
_entity.pdbx_description
1 polymer ?
#
loop_
_entity_poly.entity_id
_entity_poly.type
_entity_poly.pdbx_seq_one_letter_code
_entity_poly.pdbx_strand_id
1 'polypeptide(L)'
;IGGEAWVEAAKAIAQETGVAVNTVVVGPGRDYSDLYGLWTEAREVKDSGCLLVRPDYHIAFRAQETAGDAENQLRNAFKQILGK
;
A
#
# COMPACT_ATOMS: atom_id res chain seq x y z
N ILE A 1 7.13 -6.25 -11.49
CA ILE A 1 5.78 -5.68 -11.27
C ILE A 1 5.11 -6.53 -10.21
N GLY A 2 4.82 -5.95 -9.05
CA GLY A 2 4.26 -6.65 -7.89
C GLY A 2 3.37 -5.71 -7.09
N GLY A 3 2.77 -6.24 -6.03
CA GLY A 3 1.87 -5.48 -5.14
C GLY A 3 0.43 -5.95 -5.14
N GLU A 4 0.08 -6.96 -5.94
CA GLU A 4 -1.23 -7.62 -5.90
C GLU A 4 -1.56 -8.15 -4.49
N ALA A 5 -0.55 -8.67 -3.78
CA ALA A 5 -0.71 -9.10 -2.39
C ALA A 5 -1.14 -7.95 -1.47
N TRP A 6 -0.66 -6.73 -1.70
CA TRP A 6 -1.10 -5.54 -0.95
C TRP A 6 -2.52 -5.13 -1.31
N VAL A 7 -2.93 -5.31 -2.57
CA VAL A 7 -4.30 -5.04 -3.01
C VAL A 7 -5.29 -5.98 -2.32
N GLU A 8 -4.99 -7.29 -2.31
CA GLU A 8 -5.85 -8.27 -1.64
C GLU A 8 -5.86 -8.06 -0.11
N ALA A 9 -4.70 -7.80 0.49
CA ALA A 9 -4.61 -7.45 1.90
C ALA A 9 -5.46 -6.21 2.25
N ALA A 10 -5.39 -5.14 1.45
CA ALA A 10 -6.18 -3.93 1.68
C ALA A 10 -7.70 -4.19 1.58
N LYS A 11 -8.14 -5.06 0.67
CA LYS A 11 -9.56 -5.50 0.60
C LYS A 11 -9.98 -6.22 1.87
N ALA A 12 -9.17 -7.16 2.36
CA ALA A 12 -9.44 -7.88 3.60
C ALA A 12 -9.54 -6.90 4.79
N ILE A 13 -8.59 -5.97 4.92
CA ILE A 13 -8.61 -4.97 5.99
C ILE A 13 -9.82 -4.03 5.88
N ALA A 14 -10.23 -3.63 4.68
CA ALA A 14 -11.42 -2.82 4.49
C ALA A 14 -12.68 -3.54 4.96
N GLN A 15 -12.80 -4.85 4.67
CA GLN A 15 -13.90 -5.69 5.15
C GLN A 15 -13.89 -5.85 6.67
N GLU A 16 -12.71 -6.08 7.27
CA GLU A 16 -12.56 -6.27 8.72
C GLU A 16 -12.84 -4.99 9.53
N THR A 17 -12.38 -3.84 9.03
CA THR A 17 -12.40 -2.58 9.78
C THR A 17 -13.58 -1.68 9.43
N GLY A 18 -14.23 -1.90 8.28
CA GLY A 18 -15.25 -0.99 7.73
C GLY A 18 -14.69 0.33 7.21
N VAL A 19 -13.36 0.50 7.18
CA VAL A 19 -12.70 1.69 6.65
C VAL A 19 -12.53 1.53 5.14
N ALA A 20 -12.92 2.56 4.38
CA ALA A 20 -12.67 2.57 2.94
C ALA A 20 -11.16 2.68 2.66
N VAL A 21 -10.62 1.73 1.89
CA VAL A 21 -9.21 1.72 1.48
C VAL A 21 -9.14 1.67 -0.04
N ASN A 22 -8.59 2.74 -0.63
CA ASN A 22 -8.32 2.79 -2.06
C ASN A 22 -6.93 2.22 -2.34
N THR A 23 -6.83 1.38 -3.37
CA THR A 23 -5.56 0.78 -3.79
C THR A 23 -5.14 1.31 -5.15
N VAL A 24 -3.86 1.65 -5.28
CA VAL A 24 -3.27 2.14 -6.52
C VAL A 24 -1.99 1.35 -6.77
N VAL A 25 -1.91 0.71 -7.95
CA VAL A 25 -0.70 0.02 -8.40
C VAL A 25 -0.08 0.86 -9.51
N VAL A 26 1.11 1.39 -9.26
CA VAL A 26 1.85 2.20 -10.24
C VAL A 26 2.82 1.31 -11.01
N GLY A 27 2.71 1.28 -12.33
CA GLY A 27 3.65 0.56 -13.18
C GLY A 27 3.20 0.48 -14.65
N PRO A 28 4.07 0.00 -15.56
CA PRO A 28 3.75 -0.11 -16.97
C PRO A 28 2.50 -0.98 -17.21
N GLY A 29 1.57 -0.49 -18.03
CA GLY A 29 0.33 -1.21 -18.35
C GLY A 29 -0.71 -1.26 -17.22
N ARG A 30 -0.55 -0.43 -16.18
CA ARG A 30 -1.55 -0.19 -15.14
C ARG A 30 -2.23 1.17 -15.36
N ASP A 31 -3.33 1.39 -14.66
CA ASP A 31 -4.08 2.65 -14.68
C ASP A 31 -3.19 3.88 -14.39
N TYR A 32 -2.19 3.70 -13.54
CA TYR A 32 -1.17 4.69 -13.25
C TYR A 32 0.19 4.18 -13.70
N SER A 33 0.81 4.89 -14.65
CA SER A 33 2.14 4.58 -15.18
C SER A 33 3.13 5.68 -14.80
N ASP A 34 4.31 5.29 -14.32
CA ASP A 34 5.41 6.21 -13.99
C ASP A 34 6.25 6.53 -15.23
N LEU A 35 5.72 7.37 -16.12
CA LEU A 35 6.34 7.64 -17.43
C LEU A 35 7.70 8.33 -17.33
N TYR A 36 7.91 9.12 -16.28
CA TYR A 36 9.12 9.93 -16.09
C TYR A 36 10.03 9.41 -14.99
N GLY A 37 9.68 8.31 -14.32
CA GLY A 37 10.48 7.75 -13.21
C GLY A 37 10.39 8.52 -11.90
N LEU A 38 9.66 9.63 -11.84
CA LEU A 38 9.59 10.50 -10.67
C LEU A 38 8.98 9.79 -9.46
N TRP A 39 8.00 8.90 -9.69
CA TRP A 39 7.45 8.10 -8.61
C TRP A 39 8.49 7.09 -8.10
N THR A 40 9.21 6.44 -9.01
CA THR A 40 10.27 5.49 -8.67
C THR A 40 11.39 6.15 -7.85
N GLU A 41 11.75 7.39 -8.16
CA GLU A 41 12.74 8.17 -7.40
C GLU A 41 12.22 8.57 -6.00
N ALA A 42 10.95 8.96 -5.88
CA ALA A 42 10.38 9.50 -4.65
C ALA A 42 9.84 8.46 -3.66
N ARG A 43 9.41 7.27 -4.12
CA ARG A 43 8.63 6.32 -3.29
C ARG A 43 9.43 5.64 -2.17
N GLU A 44 10.76 5.62 -2.27
CA GLU A 44 11.67 5.02 -1.26
C GLU A 44 11.31 3.58 -0.86
N VAL A 45 10.76 2.81 -1.80
CA VAL A 45 10.42 1.37 -1.69
C VAL A 45 10.73 0.67 -3.00
N LYS A 46 10.84 -0.67 -2.99
CA LYS A 46 11.00 -1.47 -4.22
C LYS A 46 9.68 -1.58 -4.99
N ASP A 47 9.71 -2.17 -6.18
CA ASP A 47 8.53 -2.41 -7.03
C ASP A 47 7.44 -3.24 -6.36
N SER A 48 7.79 -4.07 -5.38
CA SER A 48 6.85 -4.88 -4.61
C SER A 48 6.47 -4.22 -3.28
N GLY A 49 7.04 -3.06 -2.93
CA GLY A 49 6.76 -2.37 -1.69
C GLY A 49 5.36 -1.77 -1.62
N CYS A 50 5.04 -1.13 -0.49
CA CYS A 50 3.76 -0.48 -0.26
C CYS A 50 3.92 0.78 0.58
N LEU A 51 3.10 1.78 0.27
CA LEU A 51 2.90 2.97 1.08
C LEU A 51 1.41 3.07 1.44
N LEU A 52 1.12 3.19 2.73
CA LEU A 52 -0.22 3.52 3.22
C LEU A 52 -0.28 5.02 3.51
N VAL A 53 -1.17 5.72 2.81
CA VAL A 53 -1.33 7.16 2.91
C VAL A 53 -2.65 7.48 3.59
N ARG A 54 -2.62 8.36 4.60
CA ARG A 54 -3.80 8.84 5.32
C ARG A 54 -4.56 9.90 4.51
N PRO A 55 -5.83 10.19 4.87
CA PRO A 55 -6.61 11.25 4.21
C PRO A 55 -5.99 12.66 4.27
N ASP A 56 -5.05 12.89 5.19
CA ASP A 56 -4.28 14.13 5.34
C ASP A 56 -2.93 14.10 4.61
N TYR A 57 -2.77 13.19 3.64
CA TYR A 57 -1.59 12.99 2.79
C TYR A 57 -0.30 12.57 3.51
N HIS A 58 -0.39 12.16 4.78
CA HIS A 58 0.77 11.62 5.50
C HIS A 58 0.93 10.12 5.26
N ILE A 59 2.18 9.68 5.06
CA ILE A 59 2.52 8.26 5.01
C ILE A 59 2.44 7.70 6.44
N ALA A 60 1.53 6.76 6.67
CA ALA A 60 1.31 6.14 7.97
C ALA A 60 1.99 4.77 8.10
N PHE A 61 2.28 4.13 6.98
CA PHE A 61 3.01 2.87 6.95
C PHE A 61 3.79 2.73 5.64
N ARG A 62 4.97 2.13 5.73
CA ARG A 62 5.86 1.86 4.60
C ARG A 62 6.43 0.45 4.71
N ALA A 63 6.29 -0.34 3.65
CA ALA A 63 6.93 -1.63 3.49
C ALA A 63 7.88 -1.60 2.29
N GLN A 64 9.14 -2.02 2.50
CA GLN A 64 10.18 -1.98 1.47
C GLN A 64 9.91 -2.93 0.29
N GLU A 65 9.29 -4.08 0.55
CA GLU A 65 8.97 -5.11 -0.42
C GLU A 65 7.72 -5.89 0.02
N THR A 66 7.09 -6.62 -0.91
CA THR A 66 6.00 -7.53 -0.57
C THR A 66 6.58 -8.66 0.26
N ALA A 67 6.05 -8.85 1.46
CA ALA A 67 6.28 -10.04 2.25
C ALA A 67 5.13 -11.02 2.07
N GLY A 68 5.38 -12.31 2.27
CA GLY A 68 4.35 -13.36 2.24
C GLY A 68 3.24 -13.18 3.29
N ASP A 69 3.33 -12.16 4.14
CA ASP A 69 2.39 -11.81 5.21
C ASP A 69 1.81 -10.38 5.08
N ALA A 70 1.72 -9.84 3.86
CA ALA A 70 1.21 -8.49 3.57
C ALA A 70 -0.07 -8.10 4.34
N GLU A 71 -1.02 -9.03 4.47
CA GLU A 71 -2.26 -8.85 5.23
C GLU A 71 -2.00 -8.59 6.71
N ASN A 72 -1.12 -9.37 7.35
CA ASN A 72 -0.77 -9.18 8.75
C ASN A 72 -0.05 -7.84 8.97
N GLN A 73 0.82 -7.44 8.05
CA GLN A 73 1.51 -6.15 8.14
C GLN A 73 0.52 -4.98 8.06
N LEU A 74 -0.38 -4.98 7.07
CA LEU A 74 -1.41 -3.95 6.98
C LEU A 74 -2.37 -3.99 8.17
N ARG A 75 -2.76 -5.17 8.65
CA ARG A 75 -3.59 -5.31 9.86
C ARG A 75 -2.95 -4.63 11.06
N ASN A 76 -1.66 -4.88 11.28
CA ASN A 76 -0.92 -4.29 12.40
C ASN A 76 -0.79 -2.77 12.24
N ALA A 77 -0.53 -2.28 11.03
CA ALA A 77 -0.50 -0.84 10.75
C ALA A 77 -1.86 -0.18 11.06
N PHE A 78 -2.97 -0.76 10.59
CA PHE A 78 -4.31 -0.23 10.87
C PHE A 78 -4.67 -0.26 12.35
N LYS A 79 -4.32 -1.32 13.08
CA LYS A 79 -4.49 -1.38 14.54
C LYS A 79 -3.78 -0.21 15.24
N GLN A 80 -2.51 0.03 14.89
CA GLN A 80 -1.75 1.16 15.43
C GLN A 80 -2.36 2.51 15.07
N ILE A 81 -2.78 2.71 13.81
CA ILE A 81 -3.35 3.98 13.33
C ILE A 81 -4.71 4.27 13.96
N LEU A 82 -5.55 3.24 14.14
CA LEU A 82 -6.90 3.37 14.69
C LEU A 82 -6.95 3.28 16.22
N GLY A 83 -5.81 3.03 16.88
CA GLY A 83 -5.72 2.90 18.34
C GLY A 83 -6.45 1.68 18.91
N LYS A 84 -6.40 0.55 18.21
CA LYS A 84 -7.05 -0.73 18.59
C LYS A 84 -6.05 -1.85 18.81
#